data_AF-A0A7V9Q7B3-F1
#
_entry.id   AF-A0A7V9Q7B3-F1
#
_cell.length_a   1.000
_cell.length_b   1.000
_cell.length_c   1.000
_cell.angle_alpha   90.00
_cell.angle_beta   90.00
_cell.angle_gamma   90.00
#
_symmetry.space_group_name_H-M   'P 1'
#
loop_
_entity.id
_entity.type
_entity.pdbx_description
1 polymer ?
#
loop_
_entity_poly.entity_id
_entity_poly.type
_entity_poly.pdbx_seq_one_letter_code
_entity_poly.pdbx_strand_id
1 'polypeptide(L)'
;MSQLLELPDEVYRKLLNEAEKTGVSPADWISERLPNASGVTLSEQERQEAKALLEQHIVSLGYPTGTDNESIDADLTDEYAGKQ
;
A
#
# COMPACT_ATOMS: atom_id res chain seq x y z
N MET A 1 -7.91 -14.58 -1.30
CA MET A 1 -7.26 -14.19 -0.03
C MET A 1 -8.36 -14.10 1.02
N SER A 2 -8.21 -14.74 2.17
CA SER A 2 -9.17 -14.66 3.28
C SER A 2 -8.64 -13.69 4.32
N GLN A 3 -9.39 -12.63 4.62
CA GLN A 3 -9.08 -11.68 5.70
C GLN A 3 -9.88 -12.07 6.93
N LEU A 4 -9.22 -12.17 8.09
CA LEU A 4 -9.87 -12.44 9.38
C LEU A 4 -9.91 -11.12 10.16
N LEU A 5 -11.10 -10.72 10.61
CA LEU A 5 -11.34 -9.51 11.37
C LEU A 5 -11.95 -9.88 12.71
N GLU A 6 -11.24 -9.59 13.80
CA GLU A 6 -11.76 -9.77 15.15
C GLU A 6 -12.51 -8.51 15.59
N LEU A 7 -13.76 -8.68 16.01
CA LEU A 7 -14.64 -7.59 16.43
C LEU A 7 -15.15 -7.88 17.85
N PRO A 8 -15.33 -6.85 18.68
CA PRO A 8 -16.08 -6.99 19.93
C PRO A 8 -17.50 -7.51 19.64
N ASP A 9 -18.01 -8.42 20.48
CA ASP A 9 -19.31 -9.09 20.29
C ASP A 9 -20.46 -8.11 20.05
N GLU A 10 -20.47 -6.97 20.73
CA GLU A 10 -21.50 -5.95 20.56
C GLU A 10 -21.51 -5.33 19.15
N VAL A 11 -20.32 -5.14 18.57
CA VAL A 11 -20.15 -4.60 17.22
C VAL A 11 -20.56 -5.66 16.20
N TYR A 12 -20.13 -6.90 16.39
CA TYR A 12 -20.51 -8.02 15.53
C TYR A 12 -22.03 -8.25 15.49
N ARG A 13 -22.70 -8.19 16.64
CA ARG A 13 -24.17 -8.31 16.72
C ARG A 13 -24.92 -7.20 16.00
N LYS A 14 -24.45 -5.95 16.11
CA LYS A 14 -25.04 -4.82 15.36
C LYS A 14 -24.86 -5.00 13.86
N LEU A 15 -23.70 -5.50 13.45
CA LEU A 15 -23.38 -5.77 12.06
C LEU A 15 -24.28 -6.86 11.46
N LEU A 16 -24.47 -7.97 12.19
CA LEU A 16 -25.40 -9.02 11.79
C LEU A 16 -26.82 -8.48 11.56
N ASN A 17 -27.34 -7.69 12.52
CA ASN A 17 -28.67 -7.10 12.39
C ASN A 17 -28.81 -6.21 11.14
N GLU A 18 -27.77 -5.45 10.79
CA GLU A 18 -27.79 -4.59 9.61
C GLU A 18 -27.67 -5.38 8.30
N ALA A 19 -26.86 -6.45 8.29
CA ALA A 19 -26.76 -7.36 7.15
C ALA A 19 -28.09 -8.10 6.90
N GLU A 20 -28.75 -8.57 7.96
CA GLU A 20 -30.08 -9.21 7.86
C GLU A 20 -31.15 -8.27 7.29
N LYS A 21 -31.17 -7.00 7.73
CA LYS A 21 -32.11 -6.00 7.20
C LYS A 21 -31.93 -5.71 5.72
N THR A 22 -30.70 -5.87 5.23
CA THR A 22 -30.34 -5.59 3.83
C THR A 22 -30.34 -6.85 2.96
N GLY A 23 -30.50 -8.04 3.56
CA GLY A 23 -30.57 -9.32 2.85
C GLY A 23 -29.24 -9.76 2.24
N VAL A 24 -28.12 -9.13 2.64
CA VAL A 24 -26.77 -9.45 2.15
C VAL A 24 -25.96 -10.15 3.25
N SER A 25 -24.87 -10.82 2.87
CA SER A 25 -24.00 -11.43 3.87
C SER A 25 -23.29 -10.36 4.71
N PRO A 26 -22.92 -10.63 5.96
CA PRO A 26 -22.12 -9.73 6.78
C PRO A 26 -20.82 -9.28 6.10
N ALA A 27 -20.17 -10.17 5.35
CA ALA A 27 -18.93 -9.86 4.62
C ALA A 27 -19.17 -8.91 3.45
N ASP A 28 -20.27 -9.09 2.71
CA ASP A 28 -20.64 -8.21 1.61
C ASP A 28 -21.05 -6.83 2.13
N TRP A 29 -21.84 -6.80 3.21
CA TRP A 29 -22.24 -5.55 3.88
C TRP A 29 -21.04 -4.72 4.34
N ILE A 30 -20.02 -5.40 4.89
CA ILE A 30 -18.74 -4.78 5.27
C ILE A 30 -18.01 -4.26 4.04
N SER A 31 -17.92 -5.06 2.98
CA SER A 31 -17.16 -4.72 1.78
C SER A 31 -17.75 -3.53 1.03
N GLU A 32 -19.07 -3.36 1.04
CA GLU A 32 -19.75 -2.21 0.43
C GLU A 32 -19.60 -0.90 1.22
N ARG A 33 -19.41 -1.00 2.54
CA ARG A 33 -19.44 0.15 3.47
C ARG A 33 -18.10 0.56 4.02
N LEU A 34 -17.15 -0.36 4.08
CA LEU A 34 -15.79 0.01 4.39
C LEU A 34 -15.26 0.86 3.24
N PRO A 35 -14.74 2.08 3.52
CA PRO A 35 -14.02 2.81 2.51
C PRO A 35 -12.91 1.90 2.01
N ASN A 36 -12.74 1.84 0.69
CA ASN A 36 -11.66 1.10 0.08
C ASN A 36 -10.35 1.68 0.66
N ALA A 37 -9.71 0.94 1.57
CA ALA A 37 -8.39 1.33 2.09
C ALA A 37 -7.33 1.28 0.98
N SER A 38 -7.69 0.69 -0.17
CA SER A 38 -6.91 0.64 -1.39
C SER A 38 -7.07 1.93 -2.17
N GLY A 39 -6.31 2.93 -1.78
CA GLY A 39 -6.10 4.12 -2.59
C GLY A 39 -6.10 5.35 -1.73
N VAL A 40 -4.92 5.91 -1.53
CA VAL A 40 -4.84 7.36 -1.41
C VAL A 40 -5.56 7.89 -2.66
N THR A 41 -6.77 8.42 -2.47
CA THR A 41 -7.48 9.14 -3.54
C THR A 41 -6.77 10.47 -3.68
N LEU A 42 -5.59 10.44 -4.30
CA LEU A 42 -4.91 11.66 -4.71
C LEU A 42 -5.84 12.37 -5.70
N SER A 43 -6.05 13.65 -5.48
CA SER A 43 -6.58 14.51 -6.54
C SER A 43 -5.68 14.39 -7.77
N GLU A 44 -6.24 14.65 -8.95
CA GLU A 44 -5.45 14.66 -10.18
C GLU A 44 -4.27 15.64 -10.07
N GLN A 45 -4.45 16.73 -9.32
CA GLN A 45 -3.39 17.70 -9.05
C GLN A 45 -2.24 17.08 -8.24
N GLU A 46 -2.52 16.43 -7.11
CA GLU A 46 -1.48 15.78 -6.29
C GLU A 46 -0.75 14.68 -7.06
N ARG A 47 -1.47 13.97 -7.94
CA ARG A 47 -0.87 12.96 -8.82
C ARG A 47 0.07 13.57 -9.86
N GLN A 48 -0.29 14.71 -10.45
CA GLN A 48 0.56 15.43 -11.40
C GLN A 48 1.80 16.01 -10.71
N GLU A 49 1.64 16.57 -9.52
CA GLU A 49 2.76 17.09 -8.71
C GLU A 49 3.74 15.98 -8.33
N ALA A 50 3.24 14.83 -7.87
CA ALA A 50 4.07 13.66 -7.57
C ALA A 50 4.81 13.13 -8.82
N LYS A 51 4.13 13.10 -9.96
CA LYS A 51 4.72 12.70 -11.25
C LYS A 51 5.82 13.66 -11.69
N ALA A 52 5.60 14.97 -11.56
CA ALA A 52 6.60 15.98 -11.90
C ALA A 52 7.84 15.89 -10.99
N LEU A 53 7.65 15.61 -9.70
CA LEU A 53 8.77 15.38 -8.78
C LEU A 53 9.56 14.12 -9.14
N LEU A 54 8.87 13.04 -9.49
CA LEU A 54 9.49 11.79 -9.91
C LEU A 54 10.30 11.99 -11.20
N GLU A 55 9.73 12.66 -12.20
CA GLU A 55 10.40 12.93 -13.48
C GLU A 55 11.69 13.74 -13.32
N GLN A 56 11.78 14.63 -12.32
CA GLN A 56 13.02 15.36 -12.03
C GLN A 56 14.17 14.46 -11.57
N HIS A 57 13.86 13.28 -11.02
CA HIS A 57 14.85 12.37 -10.44
C HIS A 57 15.07 11.10 -11.28
N ILE A 58 14.29 10.90 -12.35
CA ILE A 58 14.50 9.78 -13.27
C ILE A 58 15.52 10.21 -14.34
N VAL A 59 16.70 9.61 -14.29
CA VAL A 59 17.71 9.69 -15.35
C VAL A 59 17.77 8.34 -16.06
N SER A 60 17.64 8.37 -17.39
CA SER A 60 17.91 7.18 -18.20
C SER A 60 19.42 6.98 -18.32
N LEU A 61 19.91 5.86 -17.77
CA LEU A 61 21.34 5.54 -17.77
C LEU A 61 21.79 4.86 -19.07
N GLY A 62 20.86 4.51 -19.97
CA GLY A 62 21.16 3.87 -21.26
C GLY A 62 21.53 2.38 -21.18
N TYR A 63 21.52 1.81 -19.97
CA TYR A 63 21.70 0.39 -19.69
C TYR A 63 20.82 -0.03 -18.50
N PRO A 64 20.44 -1.31 -18.36
CA PRO A 64 19.69 -1.79 -17.21
C PRO A 64 20.51 -1.59 -15.92
N THR A 65 19.88 -1.00 -14.91
CA THR A 65 20.47 -0.82 -13.56
C THR A 65 19.78 -1.74 -12.56
N GLY A 66 20.50 -2.16 -11.52
CA GLY A 66 20.00 -3.11 -10.50
C GLY A 66 20.14 -4.58 -10.87
N THR A 67 20.98 -4.92 -11.84
CA THR A 67 21.29 -6.31 -12.22
C THR A 67 22.42 -6.93 -11.41
N ASP A 68 23.18 -6.13 -10.66
CA ASP A 68 24.29 -6.57 -9.82
C ASP A 68 24.15 -5.92 -8.43
N ASN A 69 23.45 -6.61 -7.54
CA ASN A 69 23.30 -6.15 -6.16
C ASN A 69 24.56 -6.43 -5.34
N GLU A 70 25.40 -7.38 -5.77
CA GLU A 70 26.63 -7.74 -5.05
C GLU A 70 27.67 -6.61 -5.12
N SER A 71 27.76 -5.90 -6.25
CA SER A 71 28.61 -4.71 -6.34
C SER A 71 28.13 -3.55 -5.47
N ILE A 72 26.82 -3.38 -5.30
CA ILE A 72 26.23 -2.36 -4.41
C ILE A 72 26.57 -2.69 -2.95
N ASP A 73 26.44 -3.95 -2.55
CA ASP A 73 26.76 -4.40 -1.19
C ASP A 73 28.26 -4.25 -0.88
N ALA A 74 29.13 -4.46 -1.89
CA ALA A 74 30.57 -4.24 -1.77
C ALA A 74 30.92 -2.75 -1.60
N ASP A 75 30.35 -1.87 -2.44
CA ASP A 75 30.53 -0.41 -2.34
C ASP A 75 30.02 0.12 -0.99
N LEU A 76 28.87 -0.39 -0.52
CA LEU A 76 28.30 -0.04 0.79
C LEU A 76 29.20 -0.49 1.94
N THR A 77 29.80 -1.67 1.82
CA THR A 77 30.74 -2.20 2.81
C THR A 77 31.99 -1.35 2.86
N ASP A 78 32.57 -0.98 1.72
CA ASP A 78 33.78 -0.14 1.66
C ASP A 78 33.56 1.28 2.21
N GLU A 79 32.42 1.91 1.92
CA GLU A 79 32.11 3.26 2.43
C GLU A 79 31.89 3.31 3.95
N TYR A 80 31.34 2.24 4.54
CA TYR A 80 30.96 2.21 5.96
C TYR A 80 31.93 1.39 6.84
N ALA A 81 32.79 0.55 6.26
CA ALA A 81 33.82 -0.20 7.01
C ALA A 81 34.95 0.69 7.55
N GLY A 82 35.15 1.88 6.98
CA GLY A 82 36.17 2.84 7.43
C GLY A 82 35.75 3.82 8.54
N LYS A 83 34.52 3.71 9.07
CA LYS A 83 33.99 4.61 10.12
C LYS A 83 33.74 3.88 11.46
N GLN A 84 34.76 3.20 11.97
CA GLN A 84 34.81 2.74 13.38
C GLN A 84 36.02 3.35 14.10
#